data_AF-A0A954LN89-F1
#
_entry.id   AF-A0A954LN89-F1
#
_cell.length_a   1.000
_cell.length_b   1.000
_cell.length_c   1.000
_cell.angle_alpha   90.00
_cell.angle_beta   90.00
_cell.angle_gamma   90.00
#
_symmetry.space_group_name_H-M   'P 1'
#
loop_
_entity.id
_entity.type
_entity.pdbx_description
1 polymer ?
#
loop_
_entity_poly.entity_id
_entity_poly.type
_entity_poly.pdbx_seq_one_letter_code
_entity_poly.pdbx_strand_id
1 'polypeptide(L)'
;MKKVGRRFLIVAATLVVGVAGLLVWRLNRWEDNSAQGETQDIPPTIPVAVPYQDLDQDYTTSATCQKCHPQQHASWHKSYHRSMTQLASADAVVAPFDGRVLKSPSGVFRFVLDLGDYYVERIDPLLVASIQKGGGDPRQLSDAPRIRSPIVMTTGSHHMQTYWTPAGFGNELEQVPWYYHIEERRWIPA
;
A
#
# COMPACT_ATOMS: atom_id res chain seq x y z
N MET A 1 27.61 -37.39 52.73
CA MET A 1 26.74 -36.22 52.41
C MET A 1 27.38 -35.40 51.29
N LYS A 2 26.94 -35.50 50.01
CA LYS A 2 27.37 -34.62 48.89
C LYS A 2 26.61 -34.83 47.55
N LYS A 3 25.40 -35.42 47.56
CA LYS A 3 24.61 -35.71 46.33
C LYS A 3 23.40 -34.80 46.10
N VAL A 4 23.00 -33.98 47.08
CA VAL A 4 21.76 -33.17 47.01
C VAL A 4 21.97 -31.85 46.24
N GLY A 5 23.14 -31.20 46.38
CA GLY A 5 23.40 -29.89 45.76
C GLY A 5 23.46 -29.89 44.22
N ARG A 6 23.97 -30.97 43.60
CA ARG A 6 24.10 -31.04 42.13
C ARG A 6 22.76 -31.18 41.42
N ARG A 7 21.76 -31.79 42.07
CA ARG A 7 20.40 -31.93 41.52
C ARG A 7 19.64 -30.60 41.53
N PHE A 8 19.81 -29.80 42.58
CA PHE A 8 19.21 -28.46 42.66
C PHE A 8 19.81 -27.46 41.66
N LEU A 9 21.13 -27.49 41.46
CA LEU A 9 21.81 -26.65 40.47
C LEU A 9 21.38 -26.95 39.02
N ILE A 10 21.15 -28.23 38.70
CA ILE A 10 20.69 -28.63 37.35
C ILE A 10 19.25 -28.17 37.12
N VAL A 11 18.36 -28.32 38.11
CA VAL A 11 16.95 -27.89 38.00
C VAL A 11 16.85 -26.36 37.87
N ALA A 12 17.65 -25.62 38.63
CA ALA A 12 17.71 -24.16 38.54
C ALA A 12 18.23 -23.69 37.16
N ALA A 13 19.28 -24.32 36.63
CA ALA A 13 19.82 -24.00 35.31
C ALA A 13 18.82 -24.30 34.18
N THR A 14 18.07 -25.40 34.25
CA THR A 14 17.02 -25.71 33.27
C THR A 14 15.85 -24.73 33.30
N LEU A 15 15.49 -24.22 34.49
CA LEU A 15 14.44 -23.20 34.63
C LEU A 15 14.89 -21.86 34.03
N VAL A 16 16.13 -21.42 34.24
CA VAL A 16 16.63 -20.16 33.67
C VAL A 16 16.73 -20.25 32.14
N VAL A 17 17.22 -21.36 31.58
CA VAL A 17 17.26 -21.57 30.13
C VAL A 17 15.85 -21.64 29.53
N GLY A 18 14.91 -22.30 30.22
CA GLY A 18 13.50 -22.36 29.80
C GLY A 18 12.83 -20.98 29.78
N VAL A 19 13.04 -20.17 30.82
CA VAL A 19 12.48 -18.80 30.92
C VAL A 19 13.14 -17.85 29.91
N ALA A 20 14.46 -17.92 29.72
CA ALA A 20 15.16 -17.15 28.70
C ALA A 20 14.73 -17.54 27.29
N GLY A 21 14.55 -18.84 27.02
CA GLY A 21 14.00 -19.34 25.77
C GLY A 21 12.56 -18.85 25.52
N LEU A 22 11.72 -18.81 26.54
CA LEU A 22 10.35 -18.26 26.48
C LEU A 22 10.33 -16.74 26.24
N LEU A 23 11.28 -16.01 26.82
CA LEU A 23 11.45 -14.58 26.61
C LEU A 23 11.94 -14.25 25.20
N VAL A 24 12.95 -14.96 24.70
CA VAL A 24 13.44 -14.82 23.32
C VAL A 24 12.34 -15.22 22.33
N TRP A 25 11.61 -16.31 22.60
CA TRP A 25 10.46 -16.71 21.79
C TRP A 25 9.34 -15.65 21.79
N ARG A 26 9.05 -15.02 22.94
CA ARG A 26 8.07 -13.91 23.02
C ARG A 26 8.54 -12.65 22.30
N LEU A 27 9.83 -12.31 22.37
CA LEU A 27 10.37 -11.13 21.72
C LEU A 27 10.45 -11.28 20.19
N ASN A 28 10.80 -12.48 19.69
CA ASN A 28 10.80 -12.76 18.24
C ASN A 28 9.39 -12.95 17.64
N ARG A 29 8.39 -13.33 18.44
CA ARG A 29 6.99 -13.48 17.99
C ARG A 29 6.38 -12.17 17.45
N TRP A 30 6.97 -11.01 17.74
CA TRP A 30 6.52 -9.72 17.20
C TRP A 30 6.83 -9.54 15.71
N GLU A 31 7.95 -10.06 15.21
CA GLU A 31 8.29 -10.01 13.79
C GLU A 31 7.38 -10.94 12.97
N ASP A 32 7.11 -12.15 13.48
CA ASP A 32 6.31 -13.17 12.75
C ASP A 32 4.81 -12.84 12.70
N ASN A 33 4.22 -12.32 13.78
CA ASN A 33 2.78 -12.01 13.82
C ASN A 33 2.39 -10.83 12.91
N SER A 34 3.35 -9.95 12.58
CA SER A 34 3.15 -8.85 11.63
C SER A 34 2.92 -9.35 10.19
N ALA A 35 3.23 -10.63 9.92
CA ALA A 35 3.04 -11.28 8.64
C ALA A 35 1.80 -12.20 8.59
N GLN A 36 1.14 -12.48 9.72
CA GLN A 36 0.01 -13.43 9.81
C GLN A 36 -1.34 -12.81 10.18
N GLY A 37 -1.47 -11.48 10.17
CA GLY A 37 -2.81 -10.89 10.05
C GLY A 37 -3.40 -11.37 8.74
N GLU A 38 -4.38 -12.28 8.81
CA GLU A 38 -5.02 -12.89 7.65
C GLU A 38 -5.49 -11.77 6.72
N THR A 39 -4.70 -11.57 5.66
CA THR A 39 -4.97 -10.55 4.68
C THR A 39 -6.14 -11.08 3.91
N GLN A 40 -7.30 -10.45 4.05
CA GLN A 40 -8.43 -10.79 3.20
C GLN A 40 -8.05 -10.39 1.78
N ASP A 41 -7.66 -11.38 0.98
CA ASP A 41 -7.59 -11.26 -0.46
C ASP A 41 -9.01 -10.93 -0.91
N ILE A 42 -9.25 -9.66 -1.27
CA ILE A 42 -10.42 -9.32 -2.06
C ILE A 42 -10.12 -9.94 -3.42
N PRO A 43 -10.78 -11.05 -3.81
CA PRO A 43 -10.50 -11.64 -5.11
C PRO A 43 -10.83 -10.60 -6.18
N PRO A 44 -10.09 -10.55 -7.31
CA PRO A 44 -10.38 -9.63 -8.41
C PRO A 44 -11.62 -10.12 -9.17
N THR A 45 -12.76 -10.25 -8.48
CA THR A 45 -14.03 -10.75 -9.05
C THR A 45 -14.91 -9.62 -9.55
N ILE A 46 -14.56 -8.37 -9.25
CA ILE A 46 -15.14 -7.19 -9.89
C ILE A 46 -14.03 -6.58 -10.74
N PRO A 47 -14.20 -6.45 -12.07
CA PRO A 47 -13.32 -5.60 -12.85
C PRO A 47 -13.39 -4.22 -12.20
N VAL A 48 -12.31 -3.79 -11.58
CA VAL A 48 -12.23 -2.44 -11.04
C VAL A 48 -12.50 -1.52 -12.20
N ALA A 49 -13.61 -0.78 -12.13
CA ALA A 49 -13.95 0.20 -13.13
C ALA A 49 -12.99 1.39 -12.98
N VAL A 50 -11.83 1.28 -13.61
CA VAL A 50 -10.96 2.42 -13.87
C VAL A 50 -11.65 3.33 -14.89
N PRO A 51 -11.46 4.65 -14.81
CA PRO A 51 -11.89 5.54 -15.86
C PRO A 51 -11.33 5.07 -17.21
N TYR A 52 -12.20 4.95 -18.20
CA TYR A 52 -11.80 4.65 -19.58
C TYR A 52 -12.07 5.87 -20.45
N GLN A 53 -11.41 5.92 -21.61
CA GLN A 53 -11.66 6.97 -22.58
C GLN A 53 -13.00 6.73 -23.26
N ASP A 54 -14.01 7.48 -22.84
CA ASP A 54 -15.30 7.50 -23.52
C ASP A 54 -15.21 8.44 -24.73
N LEU A 55 -15.47 7.89 -25.91
CA LEU A 55 -15.52 8.63 -27.18
C LEU A 55 -16.95 8.87 -27.65
N ASP A 56 -17.94 8.49 -26.85
CA ASP A 56 -19.31 8.83 -27.08
C ASP A 56 -19.56 10.31 -26.73
N GLN A 57 -20.64 10.88 -27.26
CA GLN A 57 -21.04 12.29 -27.06
C GLN A 57 -20.08 13.31 -27.71
N ASP A 58 -19.79 14.41 -26.98
CA ASP A 58 -19.04 15.59 -27.42
C ASP A 58 -17.53 15.50 -27.11
N TYR A 59 -17.03 14.35 -26.65
CA TYR A 59 -15.60 14.15 -26.38
C TYR A 59 -14.86 13.67 -27.63
N THR A 60 -13.66 14.19 -27.83
CA THR A 60 -12.74 13.72 -28.88
C THR A 60 -11.33 13.57 -28.32
N THR A 61 -10.47 12.87 -29.04
CA THR A 61 -9.07 12.67 -28.63
C THR A 61 -8.18 13.81 -29.09
N SER A 62 -6.99 13.90 -28.48
CA SER A 62 -5.92 14.78 -28.94
C SER A 62 -5.53 14.54 -30.41
N ALA A 63 -5.76 13.34 -30.95
CA ALA A 63 -5.49 13.01 -32.35
C ALA A 63 -6.37 13.81 -33.32
N THR A 64 -7.58 14.20 -32.93
CA THR A 64 -8.43 15.10 -33.73
C THR A 64 -7.79 16.49 -33.80
N CYS A 65 -7.36 17.02 -32.65
CA CYS A 65 -6.73 18.34 -32.53
C CYS A 65 -5.39 18.40 -33.29
N GLN A 66 -4.62 17.31 -33.28
CA GLN A 66 -3.32 17.19 -33.95
C GLN A 66 -3.39 17.51 -35.46
N LYS A 67 -4.52 17.20 -36.12
CA LYS A 67 -4.69 17.39 -37.57
C LYS A 67 -4.55 18.86 -37.99
N CYS A 68 -5.04 19.79 -37.17
CA CYS A 68 -4.97 21.24 -37.42
C CYS A 68 -3.93 21.97 -36.55
N HIS A 69 -3.56 21.38 -35.41
CA HIS A 69 -2.64 21.98 -34.42
C HIS A 69 -1.41 21.10 -34.13
N PRO A 70 -0.58 20.77 -35.15
CA PRO A 70 0.52 19.83 -34.98
C PRO A 70 1.62 20.35 -34.04
N GLN A 71 1.89 21.65 -34.02
CA GLN A 71 2.94 22.23 -33.17
C GLN A 71 2.53 22.24 -31.69
N GLN A 72 1.28 22.59 -31.40
CA GLN A 72 0.71 22.60 -30.06
C GLN A 72 0.62 21.17 -29.52
N HIS A 73 0.13 20.24 -30.35
CA HIS A 73 0.13 18.82 -30.01
C HIS A 73 1.55 18.32 -29.72
N ALA A 74 2.54 18.64 -30.55
CA ALA A 74 3.93 18.24 -30.32
C ALA A 74 4.52 18.81 -29.01
N SER A 75 4.20 20.06 -28.67
CA SER A 75 4.61 20.68 -27.41
C SER A 75 3.97 19.99 -26.20
N TRP A 76 2.64 19.83 -26.22
CA TRP A 76 1.91 19.10 -25.18
C TRP A 76 2.38 17.65 -25.05
N HIS A 77 2.62 16.97 -26.17
CA HIS A 77 3.06 15.58 -26.20
C HIS A 77 4.49 15.40 -25.66
N LYS A 78 5.28 16.47 -25.52
CA LYS A 78 6.58 16.42 -24.82
C LYS A 78 6.45 16.71 -23.33
N SER A 79 5.28 17.13 -22.86
CA SER A 79 5.02 17.42 -21.45
C SER A 79 4.52 16.19 -20.69
N TYR A 80 4.61 16.25 -19.37
CA TYR A 80 4.07 15.24 -18.46
C TYR A 80 2.54 15.27 -18.37
N HIS A 81 1.86 16.31 -18.86
CA HIS A 81 0.39 16.39 -18.79
C HIS A 81 -0.29 15.26 -19.54
N ARG A 82 0.26 14.81 -20.69
CA ARG A 82 -0.34 13.72 -21.47
C ARG A 82 -0.29 12.37 -20.75
N SER A 83 0.68 12.21 -19.85
CA SER A 83 1.01 10.97 -19.16
C SER A 83 0.76 11.11 -17.66
N MET A 84 0.05 12.15 -17.26
CA MET A 84 -0.17 12.46 -15.85
C MET A 84 -1.01 11.38 -15.20
N THR A 85 -2.06 10.91 -15.86
CA THR A 85 -2.93 9.84 -15.36
C THR A 85 -2.81 8.63 -16.27
N GLN A 86 -2.45 7.48 -15.70
CA GLN A 86 -2.24 6.23 -16.44
C GLN A 86 -2.72 5.04 -15.61
N LEU A 87 -3.13 3.96 -16.27
CA LEU A 87 -3.33 2.68 -15.60
C LEU A 87 -2.04 2.25 -14.90
N ALA A 88 -2.18 1.59 -13.75
CA ALA A 88 -1.04 1.02 -13.06
C ALA A 88 -0.47 -0.13 -13.90
N SER A 89 0.77 0.04 -14.35
CA SER A 89 1.51 -0.94 -15.14
C SER A 89 3.00 -0.82 -14.83
N ALA A 90 3.79 -1.79 -15.28
CA ALA A 90 5.24 -1.77 -15.15
C ALA A 90 5.90 -0.52 -15.77
N ASP A 91 5.30 0.04 -16.81
CA ASP A 91 5.81 1.25 -17.48
C ASP A 91 5.37 2.55 -16.79
N ALA A 92 4.26 2.52 -16.06
CA ALA A 92 3.66 3.71 -15.44
C ALA A 92 4.04 3.89 -13.98
N VAL A 93 4.20 2.80 -13.21
CA VAL A 93 4.51 2.85 -11.77
C VAL A 93 5.99 3.16 -11.56
N VAL A 94 6.29 4.27 -10.91
CA VAL A 94 7.67 4.72 -10.66
C VAL A 94 8.18 4.41 -9.26
N ALA A 95 7.30 4.17 -8.30
CA ALA A 95 7.69 3.87 -6.93
C ALA A 95 8.04 2.39 -6.75
N PRO A 96 8.89 2.06 -5.77
CA PRO A 96 9.16 0.69 -5.38
C PRO A 96 7.97 0.08 -4.61
N PHE A 97 7.50 -1.06 -5.09
CA PHE A 97 6.53 -1.95 -4.44
C PHE A 97 7.26 -3.21 -3.92
N ASP A 98 8.26 -2.98 -3.07
CA ASP A 98 9.25 -3.98 -2.60
C ASP A 98 8.91 -4.58 -1.23
N GLY A 99 7.65 -4.48 -0.79
CA GLY A 99 7.19 -4.98 0.49
C GLY A 99 7.46 -4.05 1.67
N ARG A 100 7.98 -2.83 1.43
CA ARG A 100 8.24 -1.86 2.51
C ARG A 100 6.97 -1.45 3.24
N VAL A 101 7.11 -1.21 4.54
CA VAL A 101 6.04 -0.74 5.42
C VAL A 101 6.24 0.73 5.75
N LEU A 102 5.24 1.55 5.43
CA LEU A 102 5.20 2.97 5.73
C LEU A 102 4.17 3.25 6.82
N LYS A 103 4.48 4.22 7.68
CA LYS A 103 3.61 4.62 8.80
C LYS A 103 3.32 6.11 8.70
N SER A 104 2.05 6.49 8.84
CA SER A 104 1.60 7.87 8.95
C SER A 104 0.53 7.96 10.05
N PRO A 105 0.10 9.17 10.44
CA PRO A 105 -1.06 9.32 11.32
C PRO A 105 -2.32 8.63 10.78
N SER A 106 -2.42 8.44 9.46
CA SER A 106 -3.54 7.80 8.77
C SER A 106 -3.48 6.27 8.79
N GLY A 107 -2.37 5.67 9.25
CA GLY A 107 -2.25 4.22 9.41
C GLY A 107 -0.92 3.65 8.94
N VAL A 108 -0.91 2.33 8.77
CA VAL A 108 0.26 1.55 8.32
C VAL A 108 -0.05 0.93 6.96
N PHE A 109 0.87 1.10 6.01
CA PHE A 109 0.70 0.72 4.61
C PHE A 109 1.87 -0.14 4.16
N ARG A 110 1.62 -1.30 3.54
CA ARG A 110 2.66 -2.12 2.90
C ARG A 110 2.47 -2.12 1.39
N PHE A 111 3.49 -1.74 0.63
CA PHE A 111 3.42 -1.67 -0.83
C PHE A 111 4.04 -2.92 -1.44
N VAL A 112 3.26 -3.72 -2.16
CA VAL A 112 3.65 -5.07 -2.62
C VAL A 112 3.40 -5.22 -4.12
N LEU A 113 4.39 -5.72 -4.84
CA LEU A 113 4.25 -6.23 -6.20
C LEU A 113 4.14 -7.76 -6.12
N ASP A 114 3.09 -8.31 -6.70
CA ASP A 114 2.85 -9.75 -6.70
C ASP A 114 2.25 -10.17 -8.05
N LEU A 115 2.83 -11.20 -8.66
CA LEU A 115 2.44 -11.72 -9.98
C LEU A 115 2.26 -10.65 -11.09
N GLY A 116 2.94 -9.49 -10.97
CA GLY A 116 2.87 -8.38 -11.93
C GLY A 116 1.85 -7.30 -11.58
N ASP A 117 1.06 -7.50 -10.53
CA ASP A 117 0.06 -6.56 -10.04
C ASP A 117 0.54 -5.83 -8.78
N TYR A 118 0.12 -4.57 -8.66
CA TYR A 118 0.52 -3.66 -7.59
C TYR A 118 -0.54 -3.58 -6.52
N TYR A 119 -0.13 -3.66 -5.25
CA TYR A 119 -1.05 -3.64 -4.11
C TYR A 119 -0.55 -2.73 -2.99
N VAL A 120 -1.50 -2.23 -2.21
CA VAL A 120 -1.26 -1.68 -0.88
C VAL A 120 -2.04 -2.47 0.16
N GLU A 121 -1.34 -3.05 1.13
CA GLU A 121 -1.95 -3.66 2.29
C GLU A 121 -2.15 -2.61 3.38
N ARG A 122 -3.39 -2.48 3.85
CA ARG A 122 -3.79 -1.45 4.82
C ARG A 122 -5.03 -1.90 5.57
N ILE A 123 -5.39 -1.17 6.63
CA ILE A 123 -6.71 -1.32 7.24
C ILE A 123 -7.74 -0.81 6.24
N ASP A 124 -8.93 -1.42 6.21
CA ASP A 124 -10.04 -0.99 5.38
C ASP A 124 -10.29 0.54 5.54
N PRO A 125 -10.17 1.33 4.45
CA PRO A 125 -10.40 2.77 4.46
C PRO A 125 -11.78 3.16 4.98
N LEU A 126 -12.82 2.34 4.73
CA LEU A 126 -14.17 2.60 5.22
C LEU A 126 -14.24 2.43 6.74
N LEU A 127 -13.53 1.44 7.29
CA LEU A 127 -13.39 1.29 8.74
C LEU A 127 -12.64 2.47 9.34
N VAL A 128 -11.51 2.88 8.75
CA VAL A 128 -10.72 4.04 9.22
C VAL A 128 -11.58 5.31 9.24
N ALA A 129 -12.29 5.59 8.14
CA ALA A 129 -13.18 6.75 8.03
C ALA A 129 -14.32 6.72 9.07
N SER A 130 -14.89 5.55 9.36
CA SER A 130 -15.94 5.41 10.36
C SER A 130 -15.47 5.78 11.78
N ILE A 131 -14.25 5.37 12.14
CA ILE A 131 -13.64 5.66 13.44
C ILE A 131 -13.31 7.14 13.57
N GLN A 132 -12.70 7.74 12.54
CA GLN A 132 -12.38 9.17 12.52
C GLN A 132 -13.65 10.03 12.64
N LYS A 133 -14.72 9.67 11.94
CA LYS A 133 -16.01 10.36 12.03
C LYS A 133 -16.61 10.29 13.44
N GLY A 134 -16.36 9.21 14.17
CA GLY A 134 -16.71 9.04 15.58
C GLY A 134 -15.75 9.73 16.57
N GLY A 135 -14.71 10.42 16.10
CA GLY A 135 -13.68 11.06 16.93
C GLY A 135 -12.63 10.10 17.49
N GLY A 136 -12.59 8.85 17.02
CA GLY A 136 -11.58 7.87 17.40
C GLY A 136 -10.25 8.06 16.68
N ASP A 137 -9.18 7.50 17.25
CA ASP A 137 -7.84 7.51 16.66
C ASP A 137 -7.58 6.21 15.88
N PRO A 138 -7.40 6.25 14.54
CA PRO A 138 -7.11 5.07 13.73
C PRO A 138 -5.87 4.30 14.17
N ARG A 139 -4.94 4.93 14.90
CA ARG A 139 -3.75 4.26 15.46
C ARG A 139 -4.12 3.18 16.48
N GLN A 140 -5.34 3.21 17.03
CA GLN A 140 -5.86 2.17 17.92
C GLN A 140 -6.31 0.91 17.18
N LEU A 141 -6.40 0.96 15.84
CA LEU A 141 -6.79 -0.17 15.00
C LEU A 141 -5.58 -1.07 14.63
N SER A 142 -4.52 -1.10 15.44
CA SER A 142 -3.30 -1.85 15.12
C SER A 142 -3.54 -3.34 14.85
N ASP A 143 -4.56 -3.90 15.50
CA ASP A 143 -4.91 -5.33 15.43
C ASP A 143 -6.06 -5.59 14.44
N ALA A 144 -6.57 -4.55 13.77
CA ALA A 144 -7.63 -4.70 12.78
C ALA A 144 -7.12 -5.51 11.57
N PRO A 145 -7.99 -6.33 10.95
CA PRO A 145 -7.64 -7.04 9.73
C PRO A 145 -7.13 -6.10 8.65
N ARG A 146 -6.11 -6.54 7.92
CA ARG A 146 -5.62 -5.82 6.75
C ARG A 146 -6.33 -6.33 5.51
N ILE A 147 -6.67 -5.41 4.64
CA ILE A 147 -7.13 -5.71 3.29
C ILE A 147 -6.00 -5.47 2.31
N ARG A 148 -6.06 -6.20 1.20
CA ARG A 148 -5.19 -6.01 0.06
C ARG A 148 -5.91 -5.18 -1.01
N SER A 149 -5.55 -3.90 -1.13
CA SER A 149 -6.15 -3.01 -2.12
C SER A 149 -5.30 -2.99 -3.40
N PRO A 150 -5.85 -3.31 -4.59
CA PRO A 150 -5.12 -3.20 -5.83
C PRO A 150 -4.89 -1.73 -6.19
N ILE A 151 -3.68 -1.41 -6.62
CA ILE A 151 -3.36 -0.14 -7.27
C ILE A 151 -3.75 -0.26 -8.74
N VAL A 152 -4.69 0.55 -9.19
CA VAL A 152 -5.27 0.42 -10.53
C VAL A 152 -4.91 1.58 -11.45
N MET A 153 -4.50 2.70 -10.88
CA MET A 153 -4.17 3.91 -11.62
C MET A 153 -3.08 4.68 -10.88
N THR A 154 -2.33 5.47 -11.63
CA THR A 154 -1.34 6.42 -11.14
C THR A 154 -1.73 7.83 -11.56
N THR A 155 -1.39 8.82 -10.74
CA THR A 155 -1.40 10.22 -11.15
C THR A 155 -0.09 10.87 -10.75
N GLY A 156 0.59 11.55 -11.66
CA GLY A 156 1.89 12.12 -11.35
C GLY A 156 2.45 13.11 -12.36
N SER A 157 3.59 13.67 -11.99
CA SER A 157 4.41 14.56 -12.80
C SER A 157 5.82 14.00 -12.91
N HIS A 158 6.78 14.86 -13.24
CA HIS A 158 8.20 14.52 -13.19
C HIS A 158 8.81 14.60 -11.79
N HIS A 159 8.08 15.16 -10.82
CA HIS A 159 8.56 15.28 -9.45
C HIS A 159 7.94 14.25 -8.51
N MET A 160 6.68 13.90 -8.72
CA MET A 160 5.94 13.05 -7.80
C MET A 160 4.88 12.20 -8.50
N GLN A 161 4.59 11.03 -7.93
CA GLN A 161 3.48 10.16 -8.36
C GLN A 161 2.68 9.67 -7.15
N THR A 162 1.37 9.68 -7.27
CA THR A 162 0.42 9.05 -6.35
C THR A 162 -0.29 7.89 -7.02
N TYR A 163 -1.01 7.11 -6.23
CA TYR A 163 -1.59 5.84 -6.60
C TYR A 163 -3.04 5.78 -6.14
N TRP A 164 -3.87 5.08 -6.93
CA TRP A 164 -5.30 5.00 -6.71
C TRP A 164 -5.75 3.56 -6.53
N THR A 165 -6.65 3.37 -5.59
CA THR A 165 -7.32 2.10 -5.27
C THR A 165 -8.83 2.24 -5.46
N PRO A 166 -9.57 1.16 -5.71
CA PRO A 166 -11.03 1.19 -5.65
C PRO A 166 -11.51 1.63 -4.26
N ALA A 167 -12.49 2.53 -4.21
CA ALA A 167 -13.12 2.98 -2.95
C ALA A 167 -14.26 2.06 -2.48
N GLY A 168 -14.66 1.07 -3.29
CA GLY A 168 -15.74 0.12 -2.97
C GLY A 168 -17.14 0.53 -3.46
N PHE A 169 -17.29 1.70 -4.09
CA PHE A 169 -18.56 2.19 -4.64
C PHE A 169 -18.44 2.50 -6.14
N GLY A 170 -19.03 1.67 -7.00
CA GLY A 170 -19.01 1.89 -8.45
C GLY A 170 -17.60 1.99 -9.02
N ASN A 171 -17.31 3.09 -9.74
CA ASN A 171 -16.00 3.43 -10.31
C ASN A 171 -15.24 4.48 -9.47
N GLU A 172 -15.62 4.67 -8.22
CA GLU A 172 -14.94 5.62 -7.34
C GLU A 172 -13.55 5.11 -6.96
N LEU A 173 -12.58 6.01 -7.06
CA LEU A 173 -11.19 5.77 -6.70
C LEU A 173 -10.82 6.59 -5.48
N GLU A 174 -10.13 5.95 -4.56
CA GLU A 174 -9.51 6.58 -3.40
C GLU A 174 -8.02 6.76 -3.66
N GLN A 175 -7.50 7.95 -3.35
CA GLN A 175 -6.07 8.21 -3.38
C GLN A 175 -5.40 7.54 -2.18
N VAL A 176 -4.34 6.77 -2.42
CA VAL A 176 -3.47 6.29 -1.35
C VAL A 176 -2.77 7.51 -0.72
N PRO A 177 -2.74 7.66 0.62
CA PRO A 177 -2.26 8.86 1.30
C PRO A 177 -0.71 8.95 1.35
N TRP A 178 -0.08 8.69 0.21
CA TRP A 178 1.35 8.72 -0.02
C TRP A 178 1.65 9.20 -1.44
N TYR A 179 2.65 10.05 -1.55
CA TYR A 179 3.30 10.41 -2.79
C TYR A 179 4.68 9.76 -2.84
N TYR A 180 5.11 9.32 -4.02
CA TYR A 180 6.50 9.00 -4.26
C TYR A 180 7.19 10.17 -4.93
N HIS A 181 8.18 10.76 -4.25
CA HIS A 181 9.02 11.80 -4.81
C HIS A 181 10.12 11.16 -5.66
N ILE A 182 10.13 11.47 -6.95
CA ILE A 182 10.92 10.77 -7.97
C ILE A 182 12.41 11.05 -7.81
N GLU A 183 12.80 12.32 -7.69
CA GLU A 183 14.21 12.73 -7.57
C GLU A 183 14.84 12.25 -6.26
N GLU A 184 14.17 12.52 -5.14
CA GLU A 184 14.56 12.07 -3.79
C GLU A 184 14.37 10.56 -3.54
N ARG A 185 13.75 9.85 -4.49
CA ARG A 185 13.48 8.40 -4.44
C ARG A 185 12.83 7.92 -3.15
N ARG A 186 11.93 8.74 -2.58
CA ARG A 186 11.33 8.48 -1.26
C ARG A 186 9.83 8.70 -1.26
N TRP A 187 9.17 7.95 -0.39
CA TRP A 187 7.77 8.17 -0.09
C TRP A 187 7.61 9.37 0.86
N ILE A 188 6.58 10.17 0.61
CA ILE A 188 6.18 11.35 1.38
C ILE A 188 4.71 11.17 1.77
N PRO A 189 4.35 11.29 3.05
CA PRO A 189 2.95 11.28 3.46
C PRO A 189 2.17 12.39 2.75
N ALA A 190 0.94 12.08 2.32
CA ALA A 190 0.08 13.05 1.66
C ALA A 190 -0.57 14.06 2.62
#